data_AF-A0A813HPD3-F1
#
_entry.id   AF-A0A813HPD3-F1
#
_cell.length_a   1.000
_cell.length_b   1.000
_cell.length_c   1.000
_cell.angle_alpha   90.00
_cell.angle_beta   90.00
_cell.angle_gamma   90.00
#
_symmetry.space_group_name_H-M   'P 1'
#
loop_
_entity.id
_entity.type
_entity.pdbx_description
1 polymer ?
#
loop_
_entity_poly.entity_id
_entity_poly.type
_entity_poly.pdbx_seq_one_letter_code
_entity_poly.pdbx_strand_id
1 'polypeptide(L)'
;AFGGCVAAPAQPHRWGALKVQFTNLLDATSCCSTEKLLIALTEVHAVGGSSWPEFEVAQDRLRALQSLKEELTAIAQLTSVEDIRQVLLKAEAMGARTDLQKVEEGEAWPHFELVAPKVLPYCEFRPLCAAAERQRHRLLALSKELIEGSQTADMTRLSSALQRAADLEISGSFLGCWQEVATADARLRDLQSLLSQLTETLGYSTNADVDGELNVGGNSANAQVLGNETNPPPPLGLALKLLEGATGLRSRLRAELSRAAALLRHFLHIYLNTSSGAIAASPAAESSPPAALAAGSAALLLGAAAAAGHRVLMSKAEGPFSDDNETGLTSWFPPVNQHQKRERIIVKKKRVRVVDGKEIPWNIFSPRAPYKGSKSAAQHKDDFVRMSYINVSLAVIGRVQSRISDDPALFLLLLTYFTVFYSILFEMVRHINLHISSSLARNLPGLCIVVSALLVIAGVLVVHLRLAFAQGNEFGMVYVGWVTFALLGHTAIQAMPVEWLASDAKLAAQGARLHVHHWYWSFLAAHFAIFDSPLSMLAQAAFLGIYIHGAACFGAEAIFEPVALSERDDNNNNTNNNKNN
;
A
#
# COMPACT_ATOMS: atom_id res chain seq x y z
N ALA A 1 -1.70 16.60 35.92
CA ALA A 1 -1.96 17.34 37.16
C ALA A 1 -1.74 18.83 36.89
N PHE A 2 -2.78 19.55 36.45
CA PHE A 2 -2.76 21.01 36.37
C PHE A 2 -3.64 21.50 37.51
N GLY A 3 -3.01 21.88 38.63
CA GLY A 3 -3.68 22.47 39.79
C GLY A 3 -4.21 23.85 39.44
N GLY A 4 -5.45 24.14 39.84
CA GLY A 4 -6.10 25.42 39.58
C GLY A 4 -5.32 26.58 40.20
N CYS A 5 -4.84 27.49 39.35
CA CYS A 5 -4.29 28.77 39.77
C CYS A 5 -5.38 29.60 40.44
N VAL A 6 -5.27 29.77 41.76
CA VAL A 6 -6.00 30.80 42.51
C VAL A 6 -5.52 32.16 42.00
N ALA A 7 -6.42 32.93 41.39
CA ALA A 7 -6.10 34.25 40.87
C ALA A 7 -5.68 35.17 42.02
N ALA A 8 -4.40 35.54 42.07
CA ALA A 8 -3.91 36.55 42.99
C ALA A 8 -4.60 37.89 42.71
N PRO A 9 -4.91 38.70 43.76
CA PRO A 9 -5.59 39.98 43.59
C PRO A 9 -4.79 40.89 42.64
N ALA A 10 -5.45 41.33 41.57
CA ALA A 10 -4.86 42.20 40.57
C ALA A 10 -4.40 43.51 41.23
N GLN A 11 -3.10 43.80 41.19
CA GLN A 11 -2.56 45.08 41.65
C GLN A 11 -2.59 46.11 40.51
N PRO A 12 -3.55 47.07 40.50
CA PRO A 12 -3.77 47.97 39.38
C PRO A 12 -2.60 48.95 39.12
N HIS A 13 -1.71 49.18 40.10
CA HIS A 13 -0.55 50.06 39.95
C HIS A 13 0.66 49.43 39.25
N ARG A 14 0.64 48.11 39.01
CA ARG A 14 1.78 47.35 38.43
C ARG A 14 2.08 47.72 36.96
N TRP A 15 1.08 48.24 36.25
CA TRP A 15 1.11 48.39 34.78
C TRP A 15 1.57 49.76 34.28
N GLY A 16 1.66 50.77 35.15
CA GLY A 16 1.88 52.15 34.71
C GLY A 16 3.29 52.41 34.16
N ALA A 17 4.31 52.23 35.00
CA ALA A 17 5.70 52.57 34.65
C ALA A 17 6.48 51.38 34.04
N LEU A 18 6.02 50.15 34.23
CA LEU A 18 6.78 48.92 33.90
C LEU A 18 6.13 48.10 32.77
N LYS A 19 5.24 48.71 31.98
CA LYS A 19 4.49 48.03 30.91
C LYS A 19 5.41 47.39 29.86
N VAL A 20 6.49 48.09 29.52
CA VAL A 20 7.44 47.65 28.49
C VAL A 20 8.18 46.39 28.96
N GLN A 21 8.75 46.41 30.16
CA GLN A 21 9.47 45.28 30.74
C GLN A 21 8.54 44.06 30.93
N PHE A 22 7.31 44.30 31.35
CA PHE A 22 6.31 43.24 31.45
C PHE A 22 5.97 42.61 30.10
N THR A 23 5.78 43.42 29.05
CA THR A 23 5.48 42.93 27.70
C THR A 23 6.69 42.21 27.10
N ASN A 24 7.91 42.72 27.32
CA ASN A 24 9.15 42.05 26.92
C ASN A 24 9.31 40.70 27.61
N LEU A 25 8.99 40.60 28.90
CA LEU A 25 9.04 39.34 29.64
C LEU A 25 8.03 38.32 29.08
N LEU A 26 6.80 38.75 28.82
CA LEU A 26 5.78 37.87 28.22
C LEU A 26 6.17 37.43 26.81
N ASP A 27 6.63 38.34 25.95
CA ASP A 27 7.10 38.00 24.61
C ASP A 27 8.28 37.02 24.68
N ALA A 28 9.24 37.27 25.57
CA ALA A 28 10.37 36.38 25.79
C ALA A 28 9.95 34.99 26.31
N THR A 29 8.94 34.90 27.20
CA THR A 29 8.43 33.59 27.67
C THR A 29 7.79 32.75 26.57
N SER A 30 7.23 33.42 25.56
CA SER A 30 6.65 32.76 24.38
C SER A 30 7.70 32.37 23.33
N CYS A 31 8.90 32.95 23.41
CA CYS A 31 9.99 32.68 22.47
C CYS A 31 10.84 31.48 22.91
N CYS A 32 11.67 30.97 21.98
CA CYS A 32 12.58 29.85 22.22
C CYS A 32 14.05 30.28 22.32
N SER A 33 14.32 31.57 22.54
CA SER A 33 15.68 32.09 22.64
C SER A 33 16.08 32.22 24.11
N THR A 34 17.09 31.46 24.54
CA THR A 34 17.62 31.56 25.91
C THR A 34 18.21 32.94 26.18
N GLU A 35 18.86 33.54 25.18
CA GLU A 35 19.42 34.89 25.25
C GLU A 35 18.34 35.96 25.48
N LYS A 36 17.26 35.97 24.68
CA LYS A 36 16.17 36.93 24.87
C LYS A 36 15.51 36.79 26.24
N LEU A 37 15.33 35.56 26.70
CA LEU A 37 14.73 35.28 28.00
C LEU A 37 15.64 35.74 29.15
N LEU A 38 16.96 35.55 29.03
CA LEU A 38 17.94 36.04 29.99
C LEU A 38 17.99 37.56 30.03
N ILE A 39 17.95 38.24 28.87
CA ILE A 39 17.89 39.70 28.78
C ILE A 39 16.62 40.23 29.46
N ALA A 40 15.45 39.68 29.13
CA ALA A 40 14.17 40.10 29.71
C ALA A 40 14.12 39.87 31.23
N LEU A 41 14.63 38.73 31.71
CA LEU A 41 14.75 38.47 33.16
C LEU A 41 15.68 39.48 33.83
N THR A 42 16.81 39.84 33.20
CA THR A 42 17.75 40.82 33.75
C THR A 42 17.13 42.22 33.83
N GLU A 43 16.43 42.65 32.78
CA GLU A 43 15.70 43.92 32.74
C GLU A 43 14.62 44.00 33.83
N VAL A 44 13.83 42.92 34.00
CA VAL A 44 12.79 42.86 35.02
C VAL A 44 13.37 42.83 36.43
N HIS A 45 14.48 42.12 36.64
CA HIS A 45 15.19 42.11 37.91
C HIS A 45 15.71 43.50 38.28
N ALA A 46 16.29 44.24 37.32
CA ALA A 46 16.82 45.58 37.53
C ALA A 46 15.77 46.60 37.97
N VAL A 47 14.50 46.44 37.57
CA VAL A 47 13.38 47.30 37.99
C VAL A 47 12.65 46.80 39.24
N GLY A 48 13.21 45.79 39.94
CA GLY A 48 12.62 45.21 41.16
C GLY A 48 11.42 44.28 40.90
N GLY A 49 11.26 43.78 39.68
CA GLY A 49 10.16 42.89 39.28
C GLY A 49 10.38 41.41 39.61
N SER A 50 11.33 41.05 40.48
CA SER A 50 11.60 39.64 40.81
C SER A 50 10.48 38.95 41.59
N SER A 51 9.58 39.70 42.22
CA SER A 51 8.41 39.16 42.93
C SER A 51 7.20 38.89 42.02
N TRP A 52 7.39 39.01 40.70
CA TRP A 52 6.34 38.83 39.71
C TRP A 52 6.11 37.34 39.45
N PRO A 53 4.87 36.84 39.40
CA PRO A 53 4.62 35.43 39.07
C PRO A 53 5.13 35.07 37.67
N GLU A 54 5.07 36.01 36.73
CA GLU A 54 5.59 35.84 35.37
C GLU A 54 7.12 35.73 35.33
N PHE A 55 7.82 36.30 36.33
CA PHE A 55 9.27 36.18 36.45
C PHE A 55 9.68 34.74 36.80
N GLU A 56 8.97 34.11 37.74
CA GLU A 56 9.18 32.70 38.09
C GLU A 56 8.92 31.78 36.90
N VAL A 57 7.82 32.00 36.18
CA VAL A 57 7.50 31.26 34.94
C VAL A 57 8.58 31.43 33.87
N ALA A 58 9.09 32.65 33.68
CA ALA A 58 10.18 32.93 32.76
C ALA A 58 11.50 32.24 33.18
N GLN A 59 11.78 32.19 34.49
CA GLN A 59 12.97 31.54 35.01
C GLN A 59 12.91 30.02 34.85
N ASP A 60 11.76 29.40 35.15
CA ASP A 60 11.53 27.98 34.92
C ASP A 60 11.66 27.60 33.45
N ARG A 61 11.10 28.46 32.57
CA ARG A 61 11.24 28.31 31.12
C ARG A 61 12.69 28.38 30.66
N LEU A 62 13.50 29.29 31.23
CA LEU A 62 14.92 29.40 30.92
C LEU A 62 15.67 28.13 31.32
N ARG A 63 15.44 27.61 32.54
CA ARG A 63 16.06 26.35 32.99
C ARG A 63 15.68 25.19 32.09
N ALA A 64 14.42 25.10 31.68
CA ALA A 64 13.95 24.05 30.77
C ALA A 64 14.62 24.14 29.39
N LEU A 65 14.79 25.36 28.83
CA LEU A 65 15.46 25.56 27.54
C LEU A 65 16.97 25.25 27.63
N GLN A 66 17.62 25.60 28.74
CA GLN A 66 19.02 25.25 28.99
C GLN A 66 19.22 23.73 29.10
N SER A 67 18.37 23.05 29.87
CA SER A 67 18.35 21.59 29.94
C SER A 67 18.11 20.95 28.57
N LEU A 68 17.18 21.47 27.77
CA LEU A 68 16.96 20.99 26.41
C LEU A 68 18.19 21.18 25.52
N LYS A 69 18.92 22.30 25.66
CA LYS A 69 20.14 22.58 24.90
C LYS A 69 21.24 21.59 25.23
N GLU A 70 21.42 21.28 26.50
CA GLU A 70 22.36 20.26 26.98
C GLU A 70 21.98 18.87 26.45
N GLU A 71 20.70 18.47 26.55
CA GLU A 71 20.19 17.20 26.02
C GLU A 71 20.39 17.08 24.50
N LEU A 72 20.06 18.12 23.73
CA LEU A 72 20.27 18.13 22.28
C LEU A 72 21.75 18.10 21.88
N THR A 73 22.62 18.67 22.71
CA THR A 73 24.07 18.62 22.49
C THR A 73 24.60 17.22 22.79
N ALA A 74 24.11 16.57 23.85
CA ALA A 74 24.46 15.21 24.22
C ALA A 74 23.97 14.17 23.20
N ILE A 75 22.83 14.41 22.54
CA ILE A 75 22.27 13.53 21.49
C ILE A 75 23.23 13.25 20.35
N ALA A 76 24.13 14.17 20.02
CA ALA A 76 25.13 13.92 18.98
C ALA A 76 25.99 12.67 19.28
N GLN A 77 26.04 12.23 20.53
CA GLN A 77 26.77 11.06 21.01
C GLN A 77 25.84 9.89 21.39
N LEU A 78 24.51 10.06 21.39
CA LEU A 78 23.59 8.99 21.73
C LEU A 78 23.43 8.00 20.55
N THR A 79 23.34 6.72 20.91
CA THR A 79 23.17 5.59 19.96
C THR A 79 21.73 5.05 19.93
N SER A 80 20.85 5.57 20.80
CA SER A 80 19.45 5.13 20.91
C SER A 80 18.53 5.99 20.06
N VAL A 81 17.89 5.38 19.05
CA VAL A 81 16.91 6.06 18.18
C VAL A 81 15.73 6.62 18.99
N GLU A 82 15.29 5.89 20.01
CA GLU A 82 14.14 6.28 20.82
C GLU A 82 14.47 7.48 21.72
N ASP A 83 15.65 7.54 22.31
CA ASP A 83 16.06 8.69 23.14
C ASP A 83 16.16 9.96 22.29
N ILE A 84 16.71 9.85 21.08
CA ILE A 84 16.76 10.97 20.11
C ILE A 84 15.33 11.43 19.77
N ARG A 85 14.40 10.49 19.57
CA ARG A 85 12.98 10.79 19.29
C ARG A 85 12.33 11.52 20.46
N GLN A 86 12.55 11.06 21.69
CA GLN A 86 11.96 11.67 22.89
C GLN A 86 12.44 13.12 23.11
N VAL A 87 13.73 13.39 22.91
CA VAL A 87 14.23 14.77 23.05
C VAL A 87 13.76 15.67 21.90
N LEU A 88 13.64 15.14 20.68
CA LEU A 88 13.04 15.90 19.57
C LEU A 88 11.56 16.25 19.84
N LEU A 89 10.79 15.34 20.44
CA LEU A 89 9.41 15.61 20.90
C LEU A 89 9.38 16.64 22.03
N LYS A 90 10.33 16.57 22.97
CA LYS A 90 10.48 17.59 24.03
C LYS A 90 10.80 18.97 23.43
N ALA A 91 11.67 19.03 22.42
CA ALA A 91 11.98 20.27 21.70
C ALA A 91 10.76 20.85 20.99
N GLU A 92 9.94 20.00 20.37
CA GLU A 92 8.69 20.38 19.71
C GLU A 92 7.64 20.89 20.72
N ALA A 93 7.45 20.20 21.84
CA ALA A 93 6.57 20.65 22.92
C ALA A 93 7.02 21.99 23.51
N MET A 94 8.31 22.30 23.43
CA MET A 94 8.87 23.59 23.81
C MET A 94 8.85 24.62 22.68
N GLY A 95 8.30 24.33 21.50
CA GLY A 95 8.28 25.26 20.36
C GLY A 95 9.66 25.51 19.73
N ALA A 96 10.69 24.78 20.14
CA ALA A 96 12.04 24.88 19.59
C ALA A 96 12.16 24.20 18.21
N ARG A 97 11.15 23.41 17.81
CA ARG A 97 11.03 22.70 16.54
C ARG A 97 9.66 22.99 15.91
N THR A 98 9.59 23.96 14.98
CA THR A 98 8.31 24.40 14.38
C THR A 98 8.10 24.00 12.91
N ASP A 99 9.12 23.54 12.19
CA ASP A 99 9.06 23.51 10.71
C ASP A 99 9.45 22.18 10.02
N LEU A 100 9.80 21.12 10.75
CA LEU A 100 10.34 19.89 10.12
C LEU A 100 9.26 18.89 9.70
N GLN A 101 8.02 19.04 10.19
CA GLN A 101 6.92 18.11 9.89
C GLN A 101 6.49 18.14 8.41
N LYS A 102 6.85 19.19 7.65
CA LYS A 102 6.57 19.28 6.21
C LYS A 102 7.62 18.60 5.30
N VAL A 103 8.74 18.12 5.87
CA VAL A 103 9.84 17.52 5.08
C VAL A 103 9.76 15.99 5.07
N GLU A 104 9.01 15.37 6.00
CA GLU A 104 8.91 13.90 6.09
C GLU A 104 8.03 13.25 4.98
N GLU A 105 7.37 14.02 4.10
CA GLU A 105 6.49 13.49 3.02
C GLU A 105 7.19 13.13 1.68
N GLY A 106 8.51 12.96 1.67
CA GLY A 106 9.18 12.21 0.59
C GLY A 106 9.90 13.01 -0.50
N GLU A 107 10.18 14.30 -0.28
CA GLU A 107 11.18 14.98 -1.10
C GLU A 107 12.60 14.67 -0.59
N ALA A 108 13.42 14.06 -1.45
CA ALA A 108 14.85 13.87 -1.21
C ALA A 108 15.45 15.20 -0.75
N TRP A 109 16.18 15.19 0.39
CA TRP A 109 16.88 16.36 0.95
C TRP A 109 17.42 17.25 -0.17
N PRO A 110 16.76 18.38 -0.50
CA PRO A 110 17.27 19.24 -1.53
C PRO A 110 18.59 19.82 -0.98
N HIS A 111 19.61 19.86 -1.84
CA HIS A 111 20.80 20.64 -1.59
C HIS A 111 20.34 22.01 -1.07
N PHE A 112 20.71 22.30 0.18
CA PHE A 112 20.24 23.45 0.95
C PHE A 112 20.87 24.74 0.39
N GLU A 113 20.49 25.15 -0.82
CA GLU A 113 20.84 26.44 -1.42
C GLU A 113 19.65 27.40 -1.33
N LEU A 114 19.82 28.39 -0.45
CA LEU A 114 19.27 29.76 -0.49
C LEU A 114 17.93 29.97 -1.22
N VAL A 115 16.82 29.59 -0.60
CA VAL A 115 15.58 30.36 -0.75
C VAL A 115 15.18 30.86 0.62
N ALA A 116 15.45 32.13 0.89
CA ALA A 116 15.22 32.80 2.16
C ALA A 116 13.72 32.85 2.49
N PRO A 117 13.22 32.07 3.47
CA PRO A 117 11.87 32.26 3.98
C PRO A 117 11.84 33.56 4.78
N LYS A 118 10.67 34.23 4.81
CA LYS A 118 10.42 35.35 5.72
C LYS A 118 10.94 34.97 7.11
N VAL A 119 11.94 35.72 7.55
CA VAL A 119 12.84 35.40 8.66
C VAL A 119 12.04 35.21 9.94
N LEU A 120 11.64 33.96 10.22
CA LEU A 120 11.40 33.57 11.60
C LEU A 120 12.73 33.79 12.35
N PRO A 121 12.71 34.49 13.49
CA PRO A 121 13.93 34.82 14.21
C PRO A 121 14.75 33.55 14.44
N TYR A 122 16.05 33.64 14.12
CA TYR A 122 17.02 32.55 14.25
C TYR A 122 16.87 31.87 15.61
N CYS A 123 16.29 30.68 15.65
CA CYS A 123 16.20 29.88 16.86
C CYS A 123 17.52 29.11 17.00
N GLU A 124 18.26 29.37 18.09
CA GLU A 124 19.55 28.70 18.38
C GLU A 124 19.45 27.16 18.45
N PHE A 125 18.24 26.64 18.69
CA PHE A 125 17.96 25.20 18.73
C PHE A 125 17.86 24.55 17.35
N ARG A 126 17.61 25.33 16.28
CA ARG A 126 17.45 24.81 14.92
C ARG A 126 18.63 23.96 14.45
N PRO A 127 19.91 24.40 14.55
CA PRO A 127 21.04 23.58 14.14
C PRO A 127 21.19 22.31 15.00
N LEU A 128 20.84 22.37 16.29
CA LEU A 128 20.92 21.21 17.20
C LEU A 128 19.84 20.17 16.87
N CYS A 129 18.59 20.58 16.66
CA CYS A 129 17.52 19.70 16.20
C CYS A 129 17.86 19.05 14.84
N ALA A 130 18.42 19.81 13.91
CA ALA A 130 18.85 19.28 12.61
C ALA A 130 20.04 18.30 12.73
N ALA A 131 20.94 18.48 13.71
CA ALA A 131 21.99 17.51 14.00
C ALA A 131 21.42 16.22 14.60
N ALA A 132 20.50 16.34 15.56
CA ALA A 132 19.80 15.21 16.18
C ALA A 132 19.00 14.38 15.15
N GLU A 133 18.27 15.03 14.25
CA GLU A 133 17.54 14.33 13.18
C GLU A 133 18.47 13.61 12.21
N ARG A 134 19.58 14.23 11.81
CA ARG A 134 20.59 13.58 10.96
C ARG A 134 21.17 12.35 11.65
N GLN A 135 21.42 12.41 12.96
CA GLN A 135 21.88 11.27 13.72
C GLN A 135 20.82 10.16 13.78
N ARG A 136 19.54 10.51 14.03
CA ARG A 136 18.41 9.56 13.97
C ARG A 136 18.37 8.83 12.62
N HIS A 137 18.48 9.57 11.51
CA HIS A 137 18.45 8.99 10.17
C HIS A 137 19.64 8.07 9.89
N ARG A 138 20.84 8.43 10.35
CA ARG A 138 22.03 7.56 10.24
C ARG A 138 21.82 6.24 10.97
N LEU A 139 21.30 6.29 12.19
CA LEU A 139 21.01 5.08 12.98
C LEU A 139 19.92 4.21 12.34
N LEU A 140 18.83 4.81 11.84
CA LEU A 140 17.78 4.08 11.12
C LEU A 140 18.30 3.42 9.83
N ALA A 141 19.12 4.13 9.06
CA ALA A 141 19.75 3.57 7.86
C ALA A 141 20.65 2.39 8.20
N LEU A 142 21.47 2.50 9.25
CA LEU A 142 22.33 1.41 9.71
C LEU A 142 21.52 0.20 10.21
N SER A 143 20.46 0.42 10.99
CA SER A 143 19.55 -0.66 11.44
C SER A 143 18.99 -1.42 10.23
N LYS A 144 18.50 -0.70 9.21
CA LYS A 144 18.01 -1.30 7.97
C LYS A 144 19.09 -2.10 7.25
N GLU A 145 20.30 -1.56 7.11
CA GLU A 145 21.43 -2.25 6.48
C GLU A 145 21.83 -3.53 7.22
N LEU A 146 21.78 -3.54 8.55
CA LEU A 146 22.07 -4.72 9.37
C LEU A 146 20.98 -5.80 9.21
N ILE A 147 19.71 -5.41 9.19
CA ILE A 147 18.58 -6.32 8.94
C ILE A 147 18.71 -6.95 7.55
N GLU A 148 18.84 -6.13 6.51
CA GLU A 148 19.02 -6.62 5.14
C GLU A 148 20.27 -7.48 5.03
N GLY A 149 21.39 -7.04 5.61
CA GLY A 149 22.65 -7.78 5.63
C GLY A 149 22.50 -9.17 6.25
N SER A 150 21.79 -9.28 7.38
CA SER A 150 21.55 -10.55 8.09
C SER A 150 20.72 -11.56 7.28
N GLN A 151 19.92 -11.08 6.32
CA GLN A 151 19.13 -11.92 5.43
C GLN A 151 19.91 -12.32 4.17
N THR A 152 21.00 -11.64 3.85
CA THR A 152 21.84 -11.94 2.69
C THR A 152 22.90 -12.99 2.98
N ALA A 153 23.49 -13.57 1.93
CA ALA A 153 24.70 -14.39 2.00
C ALA A 153 25.98 -13.56 1.72
N ASP A 154 25.87 -12.24 1.53
CA ASP A 154 26.99 -11.37 1.22
C ASP A 154 27.74 -10.97 2.51
N MET A 155 28.78 -11.74 2.81
CA MET A 155 29.65 -11.52 3.98
C MET A 155 30.34 -10.14 3.96
N THR A 156 30.62 -9.57 2.77
CA THR A 156 31.32 -8.28 2.66
C THR A 156 30.40 -7.13 3.07
N ARG A 157 29.15 -7.18 2.60
CA ARG A 157 28.12 -6.19 2.97
C ARG A 157 27.82 -6.26 4.47
N LEU A 158 27.68 -7.47 5.01
CA LEU A 158 27.43 -7.71 6.44
C LEU A 158 28.59 -7.21 7.32
N SER A 159 29.83 -7.57 6.97
CA SER A 159 31.03 -7.10 7.68
C SER A 159 31.17 -5.56 7.62
N SER A 160 30.85 -4.94 6.49
CA SER A 160 30.92 -3.48 6.35
C SER A 160 29.87 -2.76 7.20
N ALA A 161 28.65 -3.32 7.30
CA ALA A 161 27.60 -2.78 8.16
C ALA A 161 27.97 -2.91 9.64
N LEU A 162 28.51 -4.07 10.05
CA LEU A 162 29.00 -4.28 11.42
C LEU A 162 30.17 -3.33 11.76
N GLN A 163 31.08 -3.07 10.81
CA GLN A 163 32.14 -2.09 11.01
C GLN A 163 31.59 -0.67 11.23
N ARG A 164 30.60 -0.23 10.43
CA ARG A 164 29.93 1.07 10.65
C ARG A 164 29.25 1.15 12.01
N ALA A 165 28.67 0.04 12.50
CA ALA A 165 28.10 -0.02 13.84
C ALA A 165 29.18 0.13 14.92
N ALA A 166 30.35 -0.48 14.73
CA ALA A 166 31.49 -0.32 15.62
C ALA A 166 32.04 1.12 15.60
N ASP A 167 32.13 1.75 14.43
CA ASP A 167 32.59 3.14 14.28
C ASP A 167 31.64 4.16 14.96
N LEU A 168 30.38 3.81 15.12
CA LEU A 168 29.38 4.57 15.89
C LEU A 168 29.34 4.18 17.38
N GLU A 169 30.31 3.39 17.84
CA GLU A 169 30.41 2.90 19.22
C GLU A 169 29.18 2.10 19.70
N ILE A 170 28.44 1.47 18.78
CA ILE A 170 27.25 0.64 19.09
C ILE A 170 27.67 -0.75 19.66
N SER A 171 28.96 -0.97 19.91
CA SER A 171 29.50 -2.31 20.22
C SER A 171 29.49 -2.68 21.72
N GLY A 172 29.09 -3.93 21.98
CA GLY A 172 29.61 -4.77 23.08
C GLY A 172 28.97 -4.64 24.47
N SER A 173 28.68 -3.44 24.97
CA SER A 173 28.22 -3.26 26.38
C SER A 173 26.75 -2.85 26.51
N PHE A 174 26.15 -2.30 25.45
CA PHE A 174 24.75 -1.86 25.37
C PHE A 174 23.93 -2.69 24.37
N LEU A 175 24.32 -3.95 24.12
CA LEU A 175 23.68 -4.86 23.16
C LEU A 175 22.18 -5.11 23.42
N GLY A 176 21.66 -4.75 24.60
CA GLY A 176 20.22 -4.79 24.87
C GLY A 176 19.38 -3.88 23.96
N CYS A 177 19.98 -2.85 23.36
CA CYS A 177 19.24 -1.86 22.56
C CYS A 177 19.27 -2.13 21.05
N TRP A 178 20.16 -2.99 20.55
CA TRP A 178 20.38 -3.22 19.11
C TRP A 178 20.45 -4.72 18.78
N GLN A 179 19.28 -5.36 18.79
CA GLN A 179 19.13 -6.79 18.46
C GLN A 179 19.61 -7.12 17.03
N GLU A 180 19.53 -6.15 16.12
CA GLU A 180 19.94 -6.25 14.73
C GLU A 180 21.46 -6.47 14.60
N VAL A 181 22.27 -5.80 15.43
CA VAL A 181 23.74 -5.98 15.45
C VAL A 181 24.07 -7.40 15.90
N ALA A 182 23.44 -7.88 16.98
CA ALA A 182 23.65 -9.24 17.48
C ALA A 182 23.25 -10.30 16.44
N THR A 183 22.14 -10.08 15.74
CA THR A 183 21.65 -10.98 14.68
C THR A 183 22.59 -10.99 13.47
N ALA A 184 23.04 -9.81 13.04
CA ALA A 184 23.99 -9.65 11.96
C ALA A 184 25.36 -10.30 12.28
N ASP A 185 25.87 -10.11 13.49
CA ASP A 185 27.13 -10.69 13.95
C ASP A 185 27.05 -12.23 14.06
N ALA A 186 25.97 -12.76 14.64
CA ALA A 186 25.73 -14.20 14.68
C ALA A 186 25.68 -14.80 13.25
N ARG A 187 24.97 -14.13 12.34
CA ARG A 187 24.91 -14.54 10.94
C ARG A 187 26.27 -14.54 10.26
N LEU A 188 27.10 -13.53 10.50
CA LEU A 188 28.44 -13.47 9.92
C LEU A 188 29.30 -14.64 10.40
N ARG A 189 29.24 -14.97 11.69
CA ARG A 189 29.92 -16.13 12.28
C ARG A 189 29.44 -17.46 11.68
N ASP A 190 28.14 -17.62 11.47
CA ASP A 190 27.58 -18.81 10.82
C ASP A 190 28.09 -18.95 9.37
N LEU A 191 28.11 -17.86 8.60
CA LEU A 191 28.62 -17.86 7.23
C LEU A 191 30.12 -18.17 7.17
N GLN A 192 30.91 -17.63 8.10
CA GLN A 192 32.34 -17.95 8.23
C GLN A 192 32.57 -19.43 8.57
N SER A 193 31.77 -19.99 9.49
CA SER A 193 31.81 -21.41 9.85
C SER A 193 31.49 -22.31 8.65
N LEU A 194 30.42 -22.00 7.91
CA LEU A 194 30.05 -22.73 6.69
C LEU A 194 31.13 -22.67 5.62
N LEU A 195 31.75 -21.50 5.42
CA LEU A 195 32.85 -21.34 4.48
C LEU A 195 34.07 -22.18 4.89
N SER A 196 34.40 -22.22 6.19
CA SER A 196 35.48 -23.06 6.72
C SER A 196 35.21 -24.54 6.47
N GLN A 197 34.00 -25.03 6.79
CA GLN A 197 33.61 -26.43 6.56
C GLN A 197 33.62 -26.80 5.07
N LEU A 198 33.19 -25.90 4.20
CA LEU A 198 33.21 -26.11 2.75
C LEU A 198 34.64 -26.18 2.21
N THR A 199 35.54 -25.34 2.73
CA THR A 199 36.96 -25.32 2.38
C THR A 199 37.63 -26.64 2.78
N GLU A 200 37.36 -27.12 4.00
CA GLU A 200 37.83 -28.43 4.50
C GLU A 200 37.29 -29.59 3.66
N THR A 201 35.99 -29.61 3.36
CA THR A 201 35.33 -30.66 2.57
C THR A 201 35.87 -30.73 1.13
N LEU A 202 36.27 -29.59 0.57
CA LEU A 202 36.88 -29.52 -0.76
C LEU A 202 38.36 -29.96 -0.77
N GLY A 203 38.92 -30.38 0.37
CA GLY A 203 40.30 -30.84 0.48
C GLY A 203 41.32 -29.72 0.49
N TYR A 204 40.88 -28.46 0.60
CA TYR A 204 41.76 -27.34 0.94
C TYR A 204 41.99 -27.39 2.45
N SER A 205 42.77 -28.37 2.89
CA SER A 205 43.29 -28.39 4.25
C SER A 205 44.11 -27.11 4.45
N THR A 206 43.65 -26.22 5.34
CA THR A 206 44.48 -25.11 5.84
C THR A 206 45.62 -25.62 6.72
N ASN A 207 45.63 -26.90 7.08
CA ASN A 207 46.73 -27.59 7.75
C ASN A 207 47.75 -28.09 6.71
N ALA A 208 48.21 -27.20 5.82
CA ALA A 208 49.54 -27.39 5.26
C ALA A 208 50.50 -27.06 6.40
N ASP A 209 50.88 -28.07 7.18
CA ASP A 209 52.07 -28.01 8.02
C ASP A 209 53.22 -27.51 7.15
N VAL A 210 53.67 -26.29 7.45
CA VAL A 210 54.81 -25.61 6.81
C VAL A 210 56.13 -26.18 7.35
N ASP A 211 56.20 -27.50 7.57
CA ASP A 211 57.42 -28.20 7.97
C ASP A 211 57.91 -29.22 6.92
N GLY A 212 57.26 -29.29 5.76
CA GLY A 212 57.74 -30.07 4.61
C GLY A 212 58.82 -29.33 3.81
N GLU A 213 60.09 -29.58 4.13
CA GLU A 213 61.26 -29.20 3.31
C GLU A 213 61.08 -29.60 1.84
N LEU A 214 60.60 -28.67 1.01
CA LEU A 214 60.79 -28.71 -0.43
C LEU A 214 62.22 -28.25 -0.71
N ASN A 215 63.12 -29.23 -0.70
CA ASN A 215 64.51 -29.11 -1.11
C ASN A 215 64.58 -28.80 -2.62
N VAL A 216 64.39 -27.52 -2.97
CA VAL A 216 64.76 -26.96 -4.28
C VAL A 216 66.05 -26.18 -4.05
N GLY A 217 67.17 -26.81 -4.40
CA GLY A 217 68.48 -26.18 -4.34
C GLY A 217 68.54 -24.92 -5.20
N GLY A 218 69.03 -23.82 -4.62
CA GLY A 218 69.28 -22.59 -5.36
C GLY A 218 69.45 -21.35 -4.49
N ASN A 219 70.61 -21.23 -3.85
CA ASN A 219 71.32 -19.99 -3.47
C ASN A 219 70.57 -18.77 -2.89
N SER A 220 70.92 -18.52 -1.63
CA SER A 220 71.48 -17.25 -1.13
C SER A 220 70.56 -16.07 -0.78
N ALA A 221 70.44 -15.92 0.55
CA ALA A 221 70.65 -14.70 1.34
C ALA A 221 69.46 -13.83 1.77
N ASN A 222 69.32 -13.77 3.10
CA ASN A 222 68.81 -12.70 3.94
C ASN A 222 67.30 -12.39 3.90
N ALA A 223 66.58 -12.80 4.95
CA ALA A 223 66.09 -11.85 5.96
C ALA A 223 65.44 -12.59 7.14
N GLN A 224 65.75 -12.10 8.34
CA GLN A 224 65.30 -12.58 9.64
C GLN A 224 63.78 -12.46 9.82
N VAL A 225 63.23 -13.50 10.44
CA VAL A 225 61.91 -13.57 11.06
C VAL A 225 61.92 -12.78 12.37
N LEU A 226 60.97 -11.87 12.52
CA LEU A 226 60.49 -11.37 13.81
C LEU A 226 58.97 -11.57 13.79
N GLY A 227 58.48 -12.41 14.71
CA GLY A 227 57.09 -12.83 14.78
C GLY A 227 56.14 -11.69 15.12
N ASN A 228 55.01 -11.63 14.40
CA ASN A 228 53.83 -10.87 14.78
C ASN A 228 52.58 -11.61 14.29
N GLU A 229 51.72 -12.02 15.23
CA GLU A 229 50.45 -12.74 15.04
C GLU A 229 49.32 -11.84 14.49
N THR A 230 49.56 -11.09 13.42
CA THR A 230 48.54 -10.19 12.83
C THR A 230 48.51 -10.24 11.31
N ASN A 231 48.55 -11.44 10.72
CA ASN A 231 48.22 -11.58 9.31
C ASN A 231 46.71 -11.90 9.19
N PRO A 232 45.89 -10.99 8.62
CA PRO A 232 44.51 -11.32 8.31
C PRO A 232 44.49 -12.48 7.30
N PRO A 233 43.47 -13.37 7.35
CA PRO A 233 43.33 -14.43 6.37
C PRO A 233 43.28 -13.84 4.96
N PRO A 234 43.75 -14.57 3.93
CA PRO A 234 43.79 -14.06 2.56
C PRO A 234 42.41 -13.56 2.13
N PRO A 235 42.33 -12.43 1.41
CA PRO A 235 41.05 -11.82 1.06
C PRO A 235 40.17 -12.82 0.32
N LEU A 236 38.89 -12.90 0.72
CA LEU A 236 37.84 -13.77 0.18
C LEU A 236 37.81 -13.81 -1.36
N GLY A 237 38.20 -12.69 -2.01
CA GLY A 237 38.32 -12.59 -3.46
C GLY A 237 39.34 -13.53 -4.10
N LEU A 238 40.36 -13.99 -3.37
CA LEU A 238 41.34 -14.96 -3.86
C LEU A 238 40.80 -16.39 -3.80
N ALA A 239 40.07 -16.74 -2.74
CA ALA A 239 39.36 -18.01 -2.62
C ALA A 239 38.21 -18.12 -3.64
N LEU A 240 37.46 -17.03 -3.89
CA LEU A 240 36.41 -16.99 -4.90
C LEU A 240 36.96 -17.04 -6.34
N LYS A 241 38.12 -16.41 -6.62
CA LYS A 241 38.81 -16.57 -7.91
C LYS A 241 39.33 -18.00 -8.13
N LEU A 242 39.77 -18.68 -7.08
CA LEU A 242 40.16 -20.09 -7.15
C LEU A 242 38.94 -21.01 -7.36
N LEU A 243 37.77 -20.66 -6.82
CA LEU A 243 36.49 -21.33 -7.08
C LEU A 243 35.97 -21.09 -8.51
N GLU A 244 36.17 -19.90 -9.09
CA GLU A 244 35.85 -19.62 -10.51
C GLU A 244 36.70 -20.44 -11.49
N GLY A 245 37.93 -20.79 -11.10
CA GLY A 245 38.82 -21.66 -11.87
C GLY A 245 38.51 -23.17 -11.78
N ALA A 246 37.67 -23.59 -10.83
CA ALA A 246 37.38 -25.00 -10.59
C ALA A 246 36.31 -25.54 -11.56
N THR A 247 36.76 -25.94 -12.76
CA THR A 247 35.96 -26.60 -13.80
C THR A 247 35.19 -27.84 -13.31
N GLY A 248 35.63 -28.47 -12.21
CA GLY A 248 34.96 -29.58 -11.54
C GLY A 248 33.66 -29.23 -10.80
N LEU A 249 33.48 -27.98 -10.35
CA LEU A 249 32.25 -27.57 -9.67
C LEU A 249 31.09 -27.39 -10.67
N ARG A 250 31.38 -26.82 -11.85
CA ARG A 250 30.42 -26.72 -12.95
C ARG A 250 29.96 -28.09 -13.43
N SER A 251 30.83 -29.09 -13.49
CA SER A 251 30.45 -30.44 -13.93
C SER A 251 29.59 -31.16 -12.89
N ARG A 252 29.89 -31.02 -11.59
CA ARG A 252 29.06 -31.54 -10.50
C ARG A 252 27.69 -30.85 -10.41
N LEU A 253 27.63 -29.52 -10.49
CA LEU A 253 26.37 -28.78 -10.47
C LEU A 253 25.49 -29.12 -11.68
N ARG A 254 26.10 -29.27 -12.86
CA ARG A 254 25.42 -29.73 -14.08
C ARG A 254 24.90 -31.16 -13.94
N ALA A 255 25.65 -32.04 -13.27
CA ALA A 255 25.21 -33.42 -13.00
C ALA A 255 24.00 -33.46 -12.05
N GLU A 256 23.97 -32.66 -10.99
CA GLU A 256 22.82 -32.60 -10.06
C GLU A 256 21.59 -31.95 -10.70
N LEU A 257 21.77 -30.86 -11.47
CA LEU A 257 20.67 -30.26 -12.26
C LEU A 257 20.12 -31.25 -13.30
N SER A 258 20.97 -32.11 -13.86
CA SER A 258 20.55 -33.18 -14.79
C SER A 258 19.72 -34.25 -14.09
N ARG A 259 20.08 -34.64 -12.85
CA ARG A 259 19.30 -35.58 -12.04
C ARG A 259 17.95 -34.99 -11.62
N ALA A 260 17.92 -33.73 -11.20
CA ALA A 260 16.67 -33.03 -10.87
C ALA A 260 15.74 -32.93 -12.10
N ALA A 261 16.28 -32.62 -13.28
CA ALA A 261 15.52 -32.58 -14.53
C ALA A 261 15.04 -33.97 -15.00
N ALA A 262 15.76 -35.05 -14.66
CA ALA A 262 15.33 -36.42 -14.95
C ALA A 262 14.19 -36.86 -14.02
N LEU A 263 14.25 -36.52 -12.73
CA LEU A 263 13.17 -36.76 -11.77
C LEU A 263 11.89 -36.00 -12.16
N LEU A 264 12.03 -34.74 -12.57
CA LEU A 264 10.91 -33.93 -13.04
C LEU A 264 10.24 -34.53 -14.29
N ARG A 265 11.04 -35.02 -15.25
CA ARG A 265 10.54 -35.72 -16.45
C ARG A 265 9.83 -37.03 -16.11
N HIS A 266 10.36 -37.79 -15.16
CA HIS A 266 9.74 -39.04 -14.73
C HIS A 266 8.39 -38.78 -14.05
N PHE A 267 8.32 -37.74 -13.21
CA PHE A 267 7.08 -37.29 -12.59
C PHE A 267 6.04 -36.82 -13.62
N LEU A 268 6.47 -36.06 -14.63
CA LEU A 268 5.59 -35.62 -15.74
C LEU A 268 5.06 -36.79 -16.57
N HIS A 269 5.88 -37.81 -16.82
CA HIS A 269 5.50 -38.99 -17.60
C HIS A 269 4.51 -39.89 -16.86
N ILE A 270 4.65 -40.02 -15.53
CA ILE A 270 3.67 -40.71 -14.68
C ILE A 270 2.34 -39.95 -14.72
N TYR A 271 2.39 -38.62 -14.59
CA TYR A 271 1.20 -37.75 -14.60
C TYR A 271 0.42 -37.79 -15.92
N LEU A 272 1.12 -37.84 -17.07
CA LEU A 272 0.50 -37.83 -18.40
C LEU A 272 -0.08 -39.18 -18.85
N ASN A 273 0.41 -40.30 -18.30
CA ASN A 273 -0.07 -41.63 -18.70
C ASN A 273 -1.20 -42.17 -17.82
N THR A 274 -1.45 -41.57 -16.65
CA THR A 274 -2.59 -41.94 -15.79
C THR A 274 -3.94 -41.36 -16.23
N SER A 275 -3.99 -40.51 -17.26
CA SER A 275 -5.23 -39.85 -17.72
C SER A 275 -5.94 -40.54 -18.90
N SER A 276 -5.50 -41.72 -19.33
CA SER A 276 -6.04 -42.42 -20.51
C SER A 276 -6.50 -43.85 -20.16
N GLY A 277 -7.63 -43.98 -19.47
CA GLY A 277 -8.23 -45.29 -19.19
C GLY A 277 -9.63 -45.18 -18.59
N ALA A 278 -10.65 -45.11 -19.46
CA ALA A 278 -12.05 -45.11 -19.06
C ALA A 278 -12.68 -46.52 -19.11
N ILE A 279 -13.24 -46.94 -17.98
CA ILE A 279 -14.58 -47.52 -17.74
C ILE A 279 -15.04 -48.69 -18.64
N ALA A 280 -15.22 -49.86 -18.01
CA ALA A 280 -16.26 -50.86 -18.34
C ALA A 280 -16.80 -51.50 -17.03
N ALA A 281 -18.05 -51.95 -17.04
CA ALA A 281 -19.00 -51.95 -15.92
C ALA A 281 -19.16 -53.26 -15.07
N SER A 282 -19.44 -53.07 -13.76
CA SER A 282 -20.39 -53.73 -12.79
C SER A 282 -20.47 -55.27 -12.61
N PRO A 283 -21.07 -55.87 -11.52
CA PRO A 283 -21.46 -55.35 -10.19
C PRO A 283 -20.99 -56.20 -8.97
N ALA A 284 -21.28 -55.67 -7.76
CA ALA A 284 -21.72 -56.36 -6.53
C ALA A 284 -20.78 -56.44 -5.30
N ALA A 285 -21.43 -56.15 -4.16
CA ALA A 285 -21.09 -56.43 -2.75
C ALA A 285 -20.25 -55.41 -1.94
N GLU A 286 -21.01 -54.70 -1.10
CA GLU A 286 -20.79 -54.38 0.32
C GLU A 286 -19.77 -53.33 0.80
N SER A 287 -20.33 -52.44 1.61
CA SER A 287 -19.74 -51.58 2.66
C SER A 287 -19.12 -50.22 2.27
N SER A 288 -19.99 -49.21 2.38
CA SER A 288 -19.81 -47.86 2.96
C SER A 288 -18.70 -46.88 2.48
N PRO A 289 -19.05 -45.59 2.20
CA PRO A 289 -18.23 -44.64 1.40
C PRO A 289 -17.91 -43.31 2.17
N PRO A 290 -17.48 -42.19 1.54
CA PRO A 290 -16.53 -42.03 0.43
C PRO A 290 -15.47 -40.93 0.65
N ALA A 291 -14.44 -40.96 -0.20
CA ALA A 291 -13.67 -39.81 -0.65
C ALA A 291 -14.49 -38.91 -1.62
N ALA A 292 -14.27 -37.60 -1.56
CA ALA A 292 -14.66 -36.60 -2.56
C ALA A 292 -13.79 -35.34 -2.32
N LEU A 293 -13.23 -34.61 -3.29
CA LEU A 293 -13.36 -34.65 -4.73
C LEU A 293 -12.15 -33.91 -5.33
N ALA A 294 -11.53 -34.50 -6.35
CA ALA A 294 -10.68 -33.78 -7.29
C ALA A 294 -11.58 -33.01 -8.27
N ALA A 295 -11.39 -31.70 -8.40
CA ALA A 295 -11.97 -30.90 -9.48
C ALA A 295 -11.10 -29.68 -9.77
N GLY A 296 -10.77 -29.50 -11.06
CA GLY A 296 -10.51 -28.18 -11.65
C GLY A 296 -9.06 -27.88 -12.03
N SER A 297 -8.59 -28.39 -13.16
CA SER A 297 -7.48 -27.77 -13.90
C SER A 297 -7.73 -27.89 -15.40
N ALA A 298 -8.60 -27.00 -15.89
CA ALA A 298 -8.85 -26.76 -17.30
C ALA A 298 -9.21 -25.28 -17.50
N ALA A 299 -8.20 -24.40 -17.62
CA ALA A 299 -8.36 -23.01 -18.07
C ALA A 299 -7.01 -22.39 -18.46
N LEU A 300 -6.24 -23.04 -19.34
CA LEU A 300 -4.99 -22.47 -19.84
C LEU A 300 -4.66 -23.01 -21.23
N LEU A 301 -5.53 -22.75 -22.21
CA LEU A 301 -5.28 -23.02 -23.64
C LEU A 301 -6.34 -22.38 -24.56
N LEU A 302 -6.46 -21.05 -24.53
CA LEU A 302 -7.19 -20.28 -25.56
C LEU A 302 -6.65 -18.84 -25.59
N GLY A 303 -5.52 -18.65 -26.26
CA GLY A 303 -4.89 -17.33 -26.41
C GLY A 303 -3.71 -17.28 -27.38
N ALA A 304 -3.62 -18.24 -28.30
CA ALA A 304 -2.53 -18.31 -29.28
C ALA A 304 -3.05 -18.72 -30.65
N ALA A 305 -3.95 -17.91 -31.23
CA ALA A 305 -4.23 -17.90 -32.68
C ALA A 305 -5.18 -16.74 -33.04
N ALA A 306 -4.63 -15.55 -33.31
CA ALA A 306 -5.16 -14.60 -34.31
C ALA A 306 -4.30 -13.32 -34.30
N ALA A 307 -3.24 -13.32 -35.10
CA ALA A 307 -2.67 -12.09 -35.63
C ALA A 307 -3.40 -11.78 -36.95
N ALA A 308 -3.95 -10.57 -37.10
CA ALA A 308 -3.94 -9.81 -38.35
C ALA A 308 -4.76 -8.52 -38.23
N GLY A 309 -4.08 -7.38 -38.32
CA GLY A 309 -4.57 -6.24 -39.11
C GLY A 309 -5.47 -5.20 -38.46
N HIS A 310 -5.05 -3.94 -38.68
CA HIS A 310 -5.85 -2.72 -38.90
C HIS A 310 -5.93 -1.64 -37.80
N ARG A 311 -5.18 -0.57 -38.13
CA ARG A 311 -5.54 0.86 -38.18
C ARG A 311 -6.18 1.51 -36.94
N VAL A 312 -5.41 2.47 -36.43
CA VAL A 312 -5.86 3.66 -35.70
C VAL A 312 -7.00 4.34 -36.47
N LEU A 313 -8.20 4.30 -35.90
CA LEU A 313 -9.28 5.24 -36.20
C LEU A 313 -9.63 5.95 -34.89
N MET A 314 -9.26 7.22 -34.81
CA MET A 314 -9.91 8.14 -33.86
C MET A 314 -11.36 8.29 -34.28
N SER A 315 -12.27 7.78 -33.45
CA SER A 315 -13.71 7.91 -33.66
C SER A 315 -14.32 8.74 -32.54
N LYS A 316 -14.97 9.80 -32.99
CA LYS A 316 -15.70 10.83 -32.27
C LYS A 316 -16.98 10.19 -31.71
N ALA A 317 -17.13 10.12 -30.39
CA ALA A 317 -18.32 9.57 -29.76
C ALA A 317 -19.49 10.57 -29.84
N GLU A 318 -20.30 10.44 -30.88
CA GLU A 318 -21.69 10.90 -30.92
C GLU A 318 -22.56 9.84 -30.22
N GLY A 319 -23.37 10.25 -29.24
CA GLY A 319 -24.44 9.41 -28.69
C GLY A 319 -25.71 9.48 -29.54
N PRO A 320 -26.61 8.48 -29.45
CA PRO A 320 -27.96 8.81 -28.98
C PRO A 320 -28.73 7.73 -28.16
N PHE A 321 -29.53 8.23 -27.20
CA PHE A 321 -30.90 7.86 -26.73
C PHE A 321 -31.28 6.39 -26.42
N SER A 322 -31.79 6.14 -25.21
CA SER A 322 -33.22 6.17 -24.76
C SER A 322 -33.85 4.79 -24.88
N ASP A 323 -34.21 4.23 -23.73
CA ASP A 323 -35.13 3.11 -23.62
C ASP A 323 -36.43 3.43 -24.36
N ASP A 324 -36.86 2.46 -25.16
CA ASP A 324 -38.21 2.14 -25.62
C ASP A 324 -38.10 1.48 -27.00
N ASN A 325 -38.13 0.14 -27.02
CA ASN A 325 -38.97 -0.65 -27.92
C ASN A 325 -38.73 -2.14 -27.66
N GLU A 326 -39.65 -2.72 -26.89
CA GLU A 326 -39.96 -4.14 -26.90
C GLU A 326 -40.41 -4.54 -28.32
N THR A 327 -39.61 -5.35 -28.99
CA THR A 327 -39.98 -6.47 -29.88
C THR A 327 -38.77 -6.81 -30.72
N GLY A 328 -38.07 -7.89 -30.34
CA GLY A 328 -36.99 -8.43 -31.15
C GLY A 328 -37.52 -8.93 -32.49
N LEU A 329 -36.90 -8.50 -33.58
CA LEU A 329 -36.74 -9.27 -34.81
C LEU A 329 -35.63 -8.62 -35.66
N THR A 330 -34.65 -9.43 -36.01
CA THR A 330 -33.48 -9.11 -36.84
C THR A 330 -33.87 -8.82 -38.30
N SER A 331 -33.43 -7.70 -38.88
CA SER A 331 -33.09 -7.67 -40.31
C SER A 331 -32.06 -6.59 -40.66
N TRP A 332 -30.98 -7.03 -41.30
CA TRP A 332 -29.98 -6.21 -41.95
C TRP A 332 -30.40 -6.00 -43.41
N PHE A 333 -31.24 -5.01 -43.73
CA PHE A 333 -31.39 -4.32 -45.03
C PHE A 333 -32.46 -3.22 -44.89
N PRO A 334 -32.36 -2.07 -45.58
CA PRO A 334 -33.28 -0.94 -45.36
C PRO A 334 -34.58 -1.12 -46.17
N PRO A 335 -35.77 -0.88 -45.59
CA PRO A 335 -36.96 -0.66 -46.38
C PRO A 335 -37.12 0.82 -46.73
N VAL A 336 -37.38 1.00 -48.02
CA VAL A 336 -37.70 2.22 -48.75
C VAL A 336 -38.98 2.89 -48.21
N ASN A 337 -38.98 4.23 -48.26
CA ASN A 337 -40.08 5.17 -47.98
C ASN A 337 -41.51 4.65 -48.20
N GLN A 338 -42.41 4.93 -47.26
CA GLN A 338 -43.73 5.47 -47.58
C GLN A 338 -44.48 6.06 -46.37
N HIS A 339 -45.08 7.23 -46.63
CA HIS A 339 -46.15 7.94 -45.92
C HIS A 339 -45.87 8.77 -44.64
N GLN A 340 -45.70 10.06 -44.93
CA GLN A 340 -46.05 11.21 -44.08
C GLN A 340 -47.32 11.00 -43.25
N LYS A 341 -47.19 11.14 -41.92
CA LYS A 341 -48.28 11.64 -41.07
C LYS A 341 -47.79 12.92 -40.40
N ARG A 342 -48.32 14.06 -40.87
CA ARG A 342 -48.07 15.39 -40.32
C ARG A 342 -48.70 15.49 -38.93
N GLU A 343 -47.91 15.31 -37.88
CA GLU A 343 -48.26 15.87 -36.57
C GLU A 343 -47.73 17.29 -36.48
N ARG A 344 -48.66 18.24 -36.36
CA ARG A 344 -48.36 19.65 -36.09
C ARG A 344 -47.79 19.77 -34.69
N ILE A 345 -46.47 19.73 -34.56
CA ILE A 345 -45.81 20.22 -33.36
C ILE A 345 -45.95 21.74 -33.36
N ILE A 346 -46.82 22.26 -32.49
CA ILE A 346 -46.87 23.68 -32.14
C ILE A 346 -45.58 23.98 -31.35
N VAL A 347 -44.52 24.32 -32.06
CA VAL A 347 -43.29 24.83 -31.45
C VAL A 347 -43.57 26.26 -30.99
N LYS A 348 -43.75 26.45 -29.68
CA LYS A 348 -43.67 27.79 -29.06
C LYS A 348 -42.35 28.41 -29.47
N LYS A 349 -42.39 29.50 -30.27
CA LYS A 349 -41.24 30.30 -30.73
C LYS A 349 -40.33 30.66 -29.54
N LYS A 350 -39.28 29.86 -29.32
CA LYS A 350 -38.16 30.24 -28.45
C LYS A 350 -37.21 31.11 -29.28
N ARG A 351 -36.82 32.24 -28.69
CA ARG A 351 -36.03 33.33 -29.28
C ARG A 351 -34.82 32.79 -30.05
N VAL A 352 -34.78 33.05 -31.36
CA VAL A 352 -33.62 32.83 -32.23
C VAL A 352 -32.88 34.17 -32.34
N ARG A 353 -31.55 34.18 -32.16
CA ARG A 353 -30.71 35.34 -32.50
C ARG A 353 -30.15 35.09 -33.90
N VAL A 354 -30.39 36.04 -34.81
CA VAL A 354 -29.75 36.04 -36.13
C VAL A 354 -28.40 36.73 -35.98
N VAL A 355 -27.32 36.04 -36.33
CA VAL A 355 -25.98 36.61 -36.43
C VAL A 355 -25.52 36.40 -37.87
N ASP A 356 -25.14 37.48 -38.55
CA ASP A 356 -24.72 37.48 -39.97
C ASP A 356 -25.70 36.83 -40.95
N GLY A 357 -26.99 37.09 -40.77
CA GLY A 357 -28.04 36.60 -41.66
C GLY A 357 -28.30 35.09 -41.58
N LYS A 358 -27.62 34.37 -40.68
CA LYS A 358 -27.90 32.96 -40.39
C LYS A 358 -28.58 32.82 -39.03
N GLU A 359 -29.70 32.11 -39.02
CA GLU A 359 -30.40 31.72 -37.80
C GLU A 359 -29.59 30.65 -37.08
N ILE A 360 -28.99 31.00 -35.93
CA ILE A 360 -28.30 30.03 -35.09
C ILE A 360 -29.25 29.63 -33.96
N PRO A 361 -29.66 28.34 -33.87
CA PRO A 361 -30.50 27.89 -32.77
C PRO A 361 -29.76 28.10 -31.43
N TRP A 362 -30.43 28.74 -30.48
CA TRP A 362 -29.89 29.11 -29.15
C TRP A 362 -29.30 27.94 -28.36
N ASN A 363 -29.61 26.71 -28.76
CA ASN A 363 -29.10 25.47 -28.17
C ASN A 363 -27.64 25.14 -28.50
N ILE A 364 -26.95 25.89 -29.37
CA ILE A 364 -25.53 25.61 -29.69
C ILE A 364 -24.58 26.20 -28.62
N PHE A 365 -24.98 27.27 -27.93
CA PHE A 365 -24.13 27.98 -26.95
C PHE A 365 -24.64 27.92 -25.51
N SER A 366 -25.80 27.30 -25.27
CA SER A 366 -26.20 26.96 -23.90
C SER A 366 -25.39 25.73 -23.50
N PRO A 367 -24.60 25.72 -22.41
CA PRO A 367 -24.02 24.48 -21.90
C PRO A 367 -25.15 23.46 -21.83
N ARG A 368 -24.96 22.29 -22.47
CA ARG A 368 -25.96 21.22 -22.45
C ARG A 368 -26.47 21.11 -21.03
N ALA A 369 -27.80 21.18 -20.85
CA ALA A 369 -28.40 21.01 -19.54
C ALA A 369 -27.70 19.80 -18.88
N PRO A 370 -27.25 19.93 -17.61
CA PRO A 370 -26.54 18.86 -16.94
C PRO A 370 -27.26 17.55 -17.22
N TYR A 371 -26.50 16.56 -17.72
CA TYR A 371 -27.05 15.25 -18.06
C TYR A 371 -27.98 14.83 -16.92
N LYS A 372 -29.18 14.34 -17.25
CA LYS A 372 -30.13 13.85 -16.23
C LYS A 372 -29.41 12.72 -15.49
N GLY A 373 -28.85 13.00 -14.30
CA GLY A 373 -27.93 12.11 -13.57
C GLY A 373 -26.51 12.65 -13.30
N SER A 374 -26.14 13.86 -13.70
CA SER A 374 -24.83 14.43 -13.31
C SER A 374 -24.81 14.69 -11.81
N LYS A 375 -23.88 14.04 -11.09
CA LYS A 375 -23.69 14.26 -9.66
C LYS A 375 -23.40 15.74 -9.38
N SER A 376 -23.98 16.27 -8.31
CA SER A 376 -23.68 17.64 -7.85
C SER A 376 -22.23 17.73 -7.37
N ALA A 377 -21.65 18.93 -7.33
CA ALA A 377 -20.31 19.14 -6.78
C ALA A 377 -20.19 18.65 -5.32
N ALA A 378 -21.26 18.77 -4.53
CA ALA A 378 -21.34 18.22 -3.18
C ALA A 378 -21.25 16.70 -3.18
N GLN A 379 -21.99 16.01 -4.06
CA GLN A 379 -21.90 14.56 -4.21
C GLN A 379 -20.52 14.10 -4.68
N HIS A 380 -19.89 14.82 -5.62
CA HIS A 380 -18.51 14.51 -6.00
C HIS A 380 -17.52 14.64 -4.85
N LYS A 381 -17.70 15.65 -3.98
CA LYS A 381 -16.89 15.82 -2.77
C LYS A 381 -17.12 14.66 -1.79
N ASP A 382 -18.38 14.27 -1.56
CA ASP A 382 -18.72 13.15 -0.69
C ASP A 382 -18.16 11.83 -1.21
N ASP A 383 -18.27 11.58 -2.51
CA ASP A 383 -17.68 10.42 -3.18
C ASP A 383 -16.16 10.39 -2.99
N PHE A 384 -15.49 11.53 -3.20
CA PHE A 384 -14.03 11.65 -3.01
C PHE A 384 -13.62 11.33 -1.57
N VAL A 385 -14.35 11.86 -0.58
CA VAL A 385 -14.08 11.60 0.85
C VAL A 385 -14.29 10.12 1.18
N ARG A 386 -15.40 9.51 0.73
CA ARG A 386 -15.67 8.08 0.93
C ARG A 386 -14.59 7.21 0.29
N MET A 387 -14.24 7.50 -0.95
CA MET A 387 -13.17 6.80 -1.67
C MET A 387 -11.82 6.95 -0.98
N SER A 388 -11.53 8.12 -0.41
CA SER A 388 -10.29 8.35 0.35
C SER A 388 -10.23 7.47 1.61
N TYR A 389 -11.32 7.35 2.38
CA TYR A 389 -11.36 6.45 3.54
C TYR A 389 -11.20 4.98 3.15
N ILE A 390 -11.83 4.57 2.06
CA ILE A 390 -11.74 3.21 1.52
C ILE A 390 -10.29 2.93 1.06
N ASN A 391 -9.65 3.86 0.36
CA ASN A 391 -8.26 3.74 -0.08
C ASN A 391 -7.26 3.71 1.10
N VAL A 392 -7.47 4.53 2.13
CA VAL A 392 -6.64 4.49 3.36
C VAL A 392 -6.78 3.12 4.04
N SER A 393 -8.00 2.58 4.10
CA SER A 393 -8.23 1.23 4.64
C SER A 393 -7.48 0.15 3.85
N LEU A 394 -7.46 0.23 2.52
CA LEU A 394 -6.67 -0.68 1.67
C LEU A 394 -5.17 -0.55 1.91
N ALA A 395 -4.67 0.67 2.02
CA ALA A 395 -3.25 0.93 2.24
C ALA A 395 -2.76 0.29 3.55
N VAL A 396 -3.55 0.43 4.62
CA VAL A 396 -3.19 -0.01 5.97
C VAL A 396 -3.53 -1.49 6.20
N ILE A 397 -4.78 -1.89 5.97
CA ILE A 397 -5.29 -3.21 6.36
C ILE A 397 -4.93 -4.26 5.29
N GLY A 398 -5.00 -3.90 4.01
CA GLY A 398 -4.72 -4.83 2.92
C GLY A 398 -3.23 -5.17 2.75
N ARG A 399 -2.31 -4.54 3.49
CA ARG A 399 -0.86 -4.59 3.23
C ARG A 399 -0.48 -4.13 1.81
N VAL A 400 -1.32 -3.29 1.19
CA VAL A 400 -0.99 -2.71 -0.13
C VAL A 400 0.27 -1.83 -0.02
N GLN A 401 0.48 -1.18 1.13
CA GLN A 401 1.69 -0.41 1.39
C GLN A 401 2.97 -1.26 1.32
N SER A 402 2.98 -2.52 1.79
CA SER A 402 4.18 -3.35 1.69
C SER A 402 4.47 -3.71 0.23
N ARG A 403 3.45 -4.01 -0.58
CA ARG A 403 3.61 -4.23 -2.03
C ARG A 403 4.25 -3.06 -2.74
N ILE A 404 3.77 -1.85 -2.44
CA ILE A 404 4.30 -0.62 -3.02
C ILE A 404 5.74 -0.39 -2.55
N SER A 405 6.10 -0.81 -1.33
CA SER A 405 7.44 -0.62 -0.78
C SER A 405 8.46 -1.62 -1.35
N ASP A 406 8.05 -2.87 -1.60
CA ASP A 406 8.94 -3.95 -2.01
C ASP A 406 9.33 -3.86 -3.50
N ASP A 407 8.34 -3.71 -4.39
CA ASP A 407 8.55 -3.49 -5.83
C ASP A 407 7.41 -2.60 -6.38
N PRO A 408 7.52 -1.27 -6.20
CA PRO A 408 6.47 -0.34 -6.61
C PRO A 408 6.18 -0.44 -8.10
N ALA A 409 7.21 -0.62 -8.92
CA ALA A 409 7.09 -0.60 -10.37
C ALA A 409 6.27 -1.79 -10.87
N LEU A 410 6.57 -3.00 -10.40
CA LEU A 410 5.84 -4.20 -10.83
C LEU A 410 4.39 -4.17 -10.34
N PHE A 411 4.15 -3.83 -9.08
CA PHE A 411 2.81 -3.83 -8.51
C PHE A 411 1.92 -2.77 -9.17
N LEU A 412 2.43 -1.55 -9.37
CA LEU A 412 1.69 -0.49 -10.05
C LEU A 412 1.45 -0.81 -11.54
N LEU A 413 2.38 -1.49 -12.20
CA LEU A 413 2.20 -1.96 -13.57
C LEU A 413 1.08 -3.01 -13.65
N LEU A 414 1.06 -3.99 -12.76
CA LEU A 414 0.00 -5.00 -12.68
C LEU A 414 -1.36 -4.35 -12.39
N LEU A 415 -1.40 -3.41 -11.44
CA LEU A 415 -2.61 -2.67 -11.09
C LEU A 415 -3.15 -1.91 -12.31
N THR A 416 -2.28 -1.17 -12.99
CA THR A 416 -2.63 -0.42 -14.21
C THR A 416 -3.12 -1.36 -15.30
N TYR A 417 -2.41 -2.48 -15.52
CA TYR A 417 -2.79 -3.50 -16.50
C TYR A 417 -4.21 -4.03 -16.23
N PHE A 418 -4.51 -4.43 -15.00
CA PHE A 418 -5.84 -4.94 -14.66
C PHE A 418 -6.92 -3.86 -14.78
N THR A 419 -6.68 -2.63 -14.32
CA THR A 419 -7.64 -1.52 -14.50
C THR A 419 -7.95 -1.28 -15.98
N VAL A 420 -6.93 -1.23 -16.84
CA VAL A 420 -7.12 -1.04 -18.29
C VAL A 420 -7.82 -2.23 -18.91
N PHE A 421 -7.41 -3.46 -18.55
CA PHE A 421 -8.02 -4.69 -19.03
C PHE A 421 -9.51 -4.77 -18.69
N TYR A 422 -9.89 -4.47 -17.45
CA TYR A 422 -11.30 -4.43 -17.05
C TYR A 422 -12.08 -3.31 -17.73
N SER A 423 -11.45 -2.15 -17.98
CA SER A 423 -12.08 -1.08 -18.76
C SER A 423 -12.37 -1.51 -20.20
N ILE A 424 -11.44 -2.22 -20.84
CA ILE A 424 -11.66 -2.78 -22.19
C ILE A 424 -12.73 -3.85 -22.16
N LEU A 425 -12.68 -4.78 -21.20
CA LEU A 425 -13.70 -5.82 -21.04
C LEU A 425 -15.09 -5.22 -20.83
N PHE A 426 -15.21 -4.18 -20.02
CA PHE A 426 -16.48 -3.50 -19.78
C PHE A 426 -17.07 -2.93 -21.07
N GLU A 427 -16.26 -2.24 -21.87
CA GLU A 427 -16.71 -1.70 -23.16
C GLU A 427 -17.05 -2.81 -24.17
N MET A 428 -16.29 -3.91 -24.18
CA MET A 428 -16.60 -5.08 -25.00
C MET A 428 -17.90 -5.76 -24.59
N VAL A 429 -18.13 -5.92 -23.28
CA VAL A 429 -19.34 -6.53 -22.70
C VAL A 429 -20.59 -5.71 -23.01
N ARG A 430 -20.47 -4.39 -23.13
CA ARG A 430 -21.56 -3.51 -23.57
C ARG A 430 -22.16 -3.94 -24.91
N HIS A 431 -21.35 -4.50 -25.81
CA HIS A 431 -21.81 -5.02 -27.10
C HIS A 431 -22.43 -6.42 -27.03
N ILE A 432 -22.19 -7.17 -25.96
CA ILE A 432 -22.68 -8.55 -25.79
C ILE A 432 -24.10 -8.57 -25.20
N ASN A 433 -24.65 -7.41 -24.80
CA ASN A 433 -25.96 -7.25 -24.18
C ASN A 433 -26.21 -8.28 -23.06
N LEU A 434 -25.22 -8.43 -22.18
CA LEU A 434 -25.28 -9.29 -21.01
C LEU A 434 -26.28 -8.72 -20.00
N HIS A 435 -27.56 -9.08 -20.16
CA HIS A 435 -28.57 -8.81 -19.14
C HIS A 435 -28.32 -9.69 -17.93
N ILE A 436 -27.63 -9.17 -16.91
CA ILE A 436 -27.49 -9.82 -15.60
C ILE A 436 -28.84 -9.72 -14.88
N SER A 437 -29.79 -10.58 -15.26
CA SER A 437 -31.05 -10.76 -14.54
C SER A 437 -30.80 -11.46 -13.20
N SER A 438 -31.61 -11.12 -12.20
CA SER A 438 -31.70 -11.85 -10.92
C SER A 438 -32.08 -13.32 -11.10
N SER A 439 -32.70 -13.68 -12.23
CA SER A 439 -32.93 -15.07 -12.62
C SER A 439 -31.67 -15.68 -13.25
N LEU A 440 -30.64 -15.92 -12.42
CA LEU A 440 -29.37 -16.51 -12.85
C LEU A 440 -29.58 -17.82 -13.63
N ALA A 441 -30.58 -18.61 -13.22
CA ALA A 441 -30.93 -19.89 -13.87
C ALA A 441 -31.40 -19.75 -15.32
N ARG A 442 -31.95 -18.59 -15.71
CA ARG A 442 -32.40 -18.31 -17.08
C ARG A 442 -31.36 -17.53 -17.90
N ASN A 443 -30.24 -17.15 -17.28
CA ASN A 443 -29.18 -16.37 -17.89
C ASN A 443 -27.86 -17.17 -17.84
N LEU A 444 -27.73 -18.14 -18.75
CA LEU A 444 -26.57 -19.02 -18.81
C LEU A 444 -25.22 -18.26 -18.88
N PRO A 445 -25.06 -17.20 -19.69
CA PRO A 445 -23.84 -16.41 -19.68
C PRO A 445 -23.52 -15.78 -18.32
N GLY A 446 -24.53 -15.20 -17.65
CA GLY A 446 -24.37 -14.64 -16.31
C GLY A 446 -23.99 -15.71 -15.27
N LEU A 447 -24.62 -16.89 -15.33
CA LEU A 447 -24.27 -18.03 -14.49
C LEU A 447 -22.82 -18.47 -14.73
N CYS A 448 -22.38 -18.59 -15.98
CA CYS A 448 -20.99 -18.94 -16.30
C CYS A 448 -19.99 -17.94 -15.70
N ILE A 449 -20.25 -16.64 -15.81
CA ILE A 449 -19.41 -15.59 -15.21
C ILE A 449 -19.33 -15.77 -13.69
N VAL A 450 -20.47 -15.98 -13.02
CA VAL A 450 -20.52 -16.18 -11.57
C VAL A 450 -19.76 -17.44 -11.15
N VAL A 451 -19.98 -18.56 -11.85
CA VAL A 451 -19.27 -19.82 -11.56
C VAL A 451 -17.76 -19.66 -11.76
N SER A 452 -17.32 -19.04 -12.85
CA SER A 452 -15.90 -18.78 -13.09
C SER A 452 -15.30 -17.88 -12.01
N ALA A 453 -15.99 -16.81 -11.59
CA ALA A 453 -15.53 -15.94 -10.52
C ALA A 453 -15.41 -16.68 -9.19
N LEU A 454 -16.41 -17.50 -8.83
CA LEU A 454 -16.39 -18.32 -7.61
C LEU A 454 -15.24 -19.33 -7.62
N LEU A 455 -14.94 -19.95 -8.76
CA LEU A 455 -13.80 -20.87 -8.90
C LEU A 455 -12.46 -20.16 -8.71
N VAL A 456 -12.29 -18.97 -9.28
CA VAL A 456 -11.07 -18.17 -9.09
C VAL A 456 -10.90 -17.76 -7.63
N ILE A 457 -11.96 -17.24 -7.00
CA ILE A 457 -11.94 -16.84 -5.59
C ILE A 457 -11.63 -18.06 -4.69
N ALA A 458 -12.28 -19.20 -4.92
CA ALA A 458 -12.03 -20.43 -4.17
C ALA A 458 -10.59 -20.93 -4.35
N GLY A 459 -10.06 -20.90 -5.58
CA GLY A 459 -8.68 -21.27 -5.86
C GLY A 459 -7.67 -20.41 -5.11
N VAL A 460 -7.83 -19.08 -5.16
CA VAL A 460 -6.98 -18.14 -4.40
C VAL A 460 -7.10 -18.40 -2.90
N LEU A 461 -8.32 -18.57 -2.40
CA LEU A 461 -8.56 -18.82 -0.97
C LEU A 461 -7.91 -20.12 -0.49
N VAL A 462 -7.99 -21.21 -1.25
CA VAL A 462 -7.35 -22.49 -0.92
C VAL A 462 -5.83 -22.33 -0.82
N VAL A 463 -5.20 -21.63 -1.78
CA VAL A 463 -3.76 -21.38 -1.72
C VAL A 463 -3.41 -20.50 -0.52
N HIS A 464 -4.18 -19.46 -0.25
CA HIS A 464 -3.94 -18.55 0.87
C HIS A 464 -4.12 -19.24 2.22
N LEU A 465 -5.12 -20.12 2.36
CA LEU A 465 -5.27 -20.96 3.55
C LEU A 465 -4.05 -21.85 3.76
N ARG A 466 -3.54 -22.50 2.70
CA ARG A 466 -2.31 -23.29 2.79
C ARG A 466 -1.11 -22.45 3.24
N LEU A 467 -0.95 -21.25 2.68
CA LEU A 467 0.12 -20.32 3.08
C LEU A 467 -0.04 -19.87 4.53
N ALA A 468 -1.28 -19.61 4.98
CA ALA A 468 -1.59 -19.22 6.35
C ALA A 468 -1.19 -20.32 7.35
N PHE A 469 -1.62 -21.57 7.10
CA PHE A 469 -1.27 -22.70 7.96
C PHE A 469 0.22 -23.07 7.89
N ALA A 470 0.90 -22.79 6.77
CA ALA A 470 2.35 -22.95 6.68
C ALA A 470 3.13 -21.96 7.57
N GLN A 471 2.54 -20.80 7.91
CA GLN A 471 3.12 -19.85 8.88
C GLN A 471 2.85 -20.24 10.34
N GLY A 472 2.00 -21.24 10.56
CA GLY A 472 1.64 -21.76 11.89
C GLY A 472 0.14 -21.92 12.06
N ASN A 473 -0.27 -22.88 12.89
CA ASN A 473 -1.69 -23.19 13.12
C ASN A 473 -2.46 -22.00 13.71
N GLU A 474 -1.85 -21.25 14.62
CA GLU A 474 -2.49 -20.08 15.24
C GLU A 474 -2.78 -19.00 14.18
N PHE A 475 -1.78 -18.66 13.36
CA PHE A 475 -1.96 -17.69 12.28
C PHE A 475 -3.00 -18.17 11.24
N GLY A 476 -2.94 -19.45 10.85
CA GLY A 476 -3.92 -20.06 9.97
C GLY A 476 -5.36 -19.91 10.48
N MET A 477 -5.59 -20.16 11.76
CA MET A 477 -6.92 -20.00 12.38
C MET A 477 -7.36 -18.54 12.48
N VAL A 478 -6.45 -17.60 12.78
CA VAL A 478 -6.75 -16.16 12.75
C VAL A 478 -7.17 -15.74 11.34
N TYR A 479 -6.46 -16.20 10.32
CA TYR A 479 -6.80 -15.90 8.92
C TYR A 479 -8.17 -16.48 8.53
N VAL A 480 -8.47 -17.73 8.92
CA VAL A 480 -9.81 -18.32 8.74
C VAL A 480 -10.88 -17.48 9.42
N GLY A 481 -10.67 -17.12 10.70
CA GLY A 481 -11.61 -16.29 11.45
C GLY A 481 -11.87 -14.95 10.78
N TRP A 482 -10.83 -14.33 10.21
CA TRP A 482 -10.95 -13.07 9.50
C TRP A 482 -11.70 -13.20 8.16
N VAL A 483 -11.42 -14.24 7.37
CA VAL A 483 -12.18 -14.55 6.14
C VAL A 483 -13.66 -14.80 6.47
N THR A 484 -13.93 -15.63 7.49
CA THR A 484 -15.29 -15.93 7.94
C THR A 484 -16.00 -14.68 8.44
N PHE A 485 -15.33 -13.83 9.23
CA PHE A 485 -15.88 -12.56 9.70
C PHE A 485 -16.26 -11.64 8.53
N ALA A 486 -15.42 -11.51 7.52
CA ALA A 486 -15.72 -10.69 6.35
C ALA A 486 -16.91 -11.23 5.54
N LEU A 487 -16.99 -12.55 5.33
CA LEU A 487 -18.11 -13.18 4.63
C LEU A 487 -19.42 -13.05 5.42
N LEU A 488 -19.41 -13.35 6.73
CA LEU A 488 -20.58 -13.25 7.59
C LEU A 488 -21.03 -11.80 7.77
N GLY A 489 -20.08 -10.87 7.97
CA GLY A 489 -20.37 -9.45 8.06
C GLY A 489 -21.06 -8.95 6.79
N HIS A 490 -20.63 -9.44 5.63
CA HIS A 490 -21.30 -9.12 4.38
C HIS A 490 -22.70 -9.73 4.28
N THR A 491 -22.86 -11.03 4.53
CA THR A 491 -24.17 -11.68 4.50
C THR A 491 -25.13 -11.00 5.48
N ALA A 492 -24.63 -10.59 6.65
CA ALA A 492 -25.40 -9.84 7.63
C ALA A 492 -25.80 -8.46 7.09
N ILE A 493 -24.89 -7.70 6.47
CA ILE A 493 -25.21 -6.40 5.85
C ILE A 493 -26.28 -6.55 4.76
N GLN A 494 -26.22 -7.60 3.94
CA GLN A 494 -27.25 -7.86 2.92
C GLN A 494 -28.58 -8.33 3.49
N ALA A 495 -28.55 -9.06 4.60
CA ALA A 495 -29.75 -9.52 5.30
C ALA A 495 -30.34 -8.47 6.25
N MET A 496 -29.60 -7.38 6.53
CA MET A 496 -30.06 -6.34 7.44
C MET A 496 -31.28 -5.61 6.85
N PRO A 497 -32.35 -5.44 7.65
CA PRO A 497 -33.47 -4.61 7.26
C PRO A 497 -32.98 -3.19 6.94
N VAL A 498 -33.40 -2.63 5.81
CA VAL A 498 -32.92 -1.31 5.36
C VAL A 498 -33.33 -0.22 6.36
N GLU A 499 -34.38 -0.44 7.16
CA GLU A 499 -34.81 0.45 8.24
C GLU A 499 -33.73 0.64 9.32
N TRP A 500 -32.81 -0.32 9.48
CA TRP A 500 -31.73 -0.23 10.47
C TRP A 500 -30.54 0.58 9.96
N LEU A 501 -30.39 0.68 8.63
CA LEU A 501 -29.26 1.36 7.99
C LEU A 501 -29.62 2.76 7.46
N ALA A 502 -30.88 2.97 7.07
CA ALA A 502 -31.35 4.25 6.57
C ALA A 502 -31.58 5.22 7.75
N SER A 503 -30.71 6.23 7.87
CA SER A 503 -30.92 7.34 8.82
C SER A 503 -32.13 8.22 8.44
N ASP A 504 -32.63 8.10 7.21
CA ASP A 504 -33.78 8.84 6.70
C ASP A 504 -35.03 7.95 6.71
N ALA A 505 -35.99 8.31 7.56
CA ALA A 505 -37.29 7.64 7.65
C ALA A 505 -38.05 7.61 6.32
N LYS A 506 -37.78 8.55 5.39
CA LYS A 506 -38.38 8.55 4.06
C LYS A 506 -37.84 7.43 3.16
N LEU A 507 -36.55 7.13 3.24
CA LEU A 507 -35.94 6.01 2.50
C LEU A 507 -36.45 4.67 3.03
N ALA A 508 -36.57 4.55 4.36
CA ALA A 508 -37.15 3.36 5.00
C ALA A 508 -38.61 3.14 4.55
N ALA A 509 -39.43 4.19 4.51
CA ALA A 509 -40.83 4.11 4.08
C ALA A 509 -40.99 3.75 2.59
N GLN A 510 -39.99 4.02 1.75
CA GLN A 510 -39.99 3.69 0.32
C GLN A 510 -39.57 2.24 0.03
N GLY A 511 -39.27 1.44 1.07
CA GLY A 511 -38.87 0.05 0.91
C GLY A 511 -37.57 -0.10 0.12
N ALA A 512 -36.63 0.84 0.27
CA ALA A 512 -35.36 0.83 -0.43
C ALA A 512 -34.66 -0.54 -0.28
N ARG A 513 -33.97 -0.99 -1.34
CA ARG A 513 -33.18 -2.22 -1.32
C ARG A 513 -31.71 -1.87 -1.25
N LEU A 514 -30.95 -2.64 -0.46
CA LEU A 514 -29.50 -2.55 -0.45
C LEU A 514 -28.98 -3.03 -1.80
N HIS A 515 -28.45 -2.13 -2.61
CA HIS A 515 -27.76 -2.43 -3.85
C HIS A 515 -26.26 -2.26 -3.63
N VAL A 516 -25.56 -3.37 -3.36
CA VAL A 516 -24.10 -3.35 -3.28
C VAL A 516 -23.55 -3.62 -4.67
N HIS A 517 -22.98 -2.60 -5.30
CA HIS A 517 -22.29 -2.79 -6.58
C HIS A 517 -21.18 -3.82 -6.45
N HIS A 518 -21.02 -4.60 -7.51
CA HIS A 518 -20.12 -5.74 -7.47
C HIS A 518 -18.63 -5.36 -7.29
N TRP A 519 -18.24 -4.13 -7.65
CA TRP A 519 -16.87 -3.64 -7.44
C TRP A 519 -16.52 -3.43 -5.95
N TYR A 520 -17.50 -3.24 -5.06
CA TYR A 520 -17.25 -3.24 -3.61
C TYR A 520 -16.77 -4.62 -3.10
N TRP A 521 -17.12 -5.71 -3.78
CA TRP A 521 -16.60 -7.04 -3.43
C TRP A 521 -15.13 -7.19 -3.76
N SER A 522 -14.69 -6.60 -4.86
CA SER A 522 -13.27 -6.61 -5.22
C SER A 522 -12.42 -5.87 -4.18
N PHE A 523 -12.96 -4.79 -3.60
CA PHE A 523 -12.33 -4.13 -2.46
C PHE A 523 -12.15 -5.08 -1.26
N LEU A 524 -13.20 -5.81 -0.85
CA LEU A 524 -13.08 -6.78 0.24
C LEU A 524 -12.12 -7.92 -0.12
N ALA A 525 -12.20 -8.41 -1.35
CA ALA A 525 -11.34 -9.49 -1.84
C ALA A 525 -9.85 -9.13 -1.83
N ALA A 526 -9.51 -7.87 -2.12
CA ALA A 526 -8.14 -7.36 -2.05
C ALA A 526 -7.54 -7.47 -0.64
N HIS A 527 -8.36 -7.47 0.41
CA HIS A 527 -7.90 -7.64 1.79
C HIS A 527 -7.61 -9.11 2.14
N PHE A 528 -8.11 -10.09 1.38
CA PHE A 528 -7.71 -11.51 1.54
C PHE A 528 -6.32 -11.80 1.00
N ALA A 529 -5.73 -10.87 0.25
CA ALA A 529 -4.49 -11.10 -0.46
C ALA A 529 -3.23 -10.54 0.24
N ILE A 530 -3.00 -11.00 1.47
CA ILE A 530 -1.98 -10.47 2.39
C ILE A 530 -0.63 -11.20 2.40
N PHE A 531 -0.46 -12.29 1.65
CA PHE A 531 0.73 -13.16 1.74
C PHE A 531 1.82 -12.74 0.78
N ASP A 532 3.09 -12.79 1.17
CA ASP A 532 4.21 -12.45 0.27
C ASP A 532 4.50 -13.56 -0.75
N SER A 533 3.56 -13.72 -1.69
CA SER A 533 3.61 -14.65 -2.80
C SER A 533 3.20 -13.96 -4.10
N PRO A 534 3.75 -14.39 -5.26
CA PRO A 534 3.35 -13.85 -6.56
C PRO A 534 1.85 -13.96 -6.83
N LEU A 535 1.20 -15.06 -6.40
CA LEU A 535 -0.24 -15.26 -6.56
C LEU A 535 -1.03 -14.22 -5.76
N SER A 536 -0.67 -13.99 -4.50
CA SER A 536 -1.35 -13.00 -3.66
C SER A 536 -1.15 -11.59 -4.21
N MET A 537 0.05 -11.25 -4.66
CA MET A 537 0.32 -9.96 -5.30
C MET A 537 -0.52 -9.77 -6.57
N LEU A 538 -0.59 -10.79 -7.43
CA LEU A 538 -1.39 -10.76 -8.66
C LEU A 538 -2.88 -10.65 -8.36
N ALA A 539 -3.39 -11.44 -7.41
CA ALA A 539 -4.78 -11.40 -6.98
C ALA A 539 -5.14 -10.03 -6.38
N GLN A 540 -4.28 -9.49 -5.53
CA GLN A 540 -4.48 -8.18 -4.92
C GLN A 540 -4.50 -7.07 -5.97
N ALA A 541 -3.56 -7.07 -6.91
CA ALA A 541 -3.52 -6.11 -8.02
C ALA A 541 -4.76 -6.24 -8.92
N ALA A 542 -5.22 -7.46 -9.20
CA ALA A 542 -6.43 -7.69 -9.98
C ALA A 542 -7.68 -7.16 -9.28
N PHE A 543 -7.87 -7.48 -8.00
CA PHE A 543 -9.01 -7.02 -7.22
C PHE A 543 -9.02 -5.49 -7.04
N LEU A 544 -7.86 -4.89 -6.76
CA LEU A 544 -7.73 -3.43 -6.75
C LEU A 544 -8.01 -2.82 -8.12
N GLY A 545 -7.58 -3.47 -9.20
CA GLY A 545 -7.81 -3.01 -10.56
C GLY A 545 -9.30 -2.93 -10.90
N ILE A 546 -10.07 -3.97 -10.51
CA ILE A 546 -11.55 -4.01 -10.62
C ILE A 546 -12.17 -2.89 -9.79
N TYR A 547 -11.71 -2.72 -8.55
CA TYR A 547 -12.22 -1.69 -7.64
C TYR A 547 -12.00 -0.28 -8.20
N ILE A 548 -10.78 0.03 -8.65
CA ILE A 548 -10.44 1.34 -9.23
C ILE A 548 -11.26 1.59 -10.50
N HIS A 549 -11.37 0.59 -11.38
CA HIS A 549 -12.19 0.68 -12.59
C HIS A 549 -13.66 0.97 -12.22
N GLY A 550 -14.25 0.18 -11.32
CA GLY A 550 -15.63 0.35 -10.89
C GLY A 550 -15.87 1.73 -10.27
N ALA A 551 -15.00 2.16 -9.36
CA ALA A 551 -15.11 3.48 -8.76
C ALA A 551 -14.91 4.62 -9.77
N ALA A 552 -14.07 4.45 -10.79
CA ALA A 552 -13.88 5.46 -11.83
C ALA A 552 -15.09 5.57 -12.76
N CYS A 553 -15.73 4.45 -13.10
CA CYS A 553 -16.89 4.42 -14.00
C CYS A 553 -18.19 4.83 -13.32
N PHE A 554 -18.39 4.42 -12.07
CA PHE A 554 -19.66 4.52 -11.35
C PHE A 554 -19.62 5.57 -10.21
N GLY A 555 -18.43 5.95 -9.76
CA GLY A 555 -18.24 6.73 -8.53
C GLY A 555 -18.71 5.94 -7.30
N ALA A 556 -18.91 6.63 -6.17
CA ALA A 556 -19.61 6.02 -5.05
C ALA A 556 -21.12 6.14 -5.30
N GLU A 557 -21.71 5.14 -5.94
CA GLU A 557 -23.16 5.11 -6.15
C GLU A 557 -23.92 5.00 -4.81
N ALA A 558 -25.19 5.41 -4.83
CA ALA A 558 -26.05 5.27 -3.67
C ALA A 558 -26.23 3.78 -3.37
N ILE A 559 -25.77 3.35 -2.19
CA ILE A 559 -25.88 1.96 -1.73
C ILE A 559 -27.35 1.54 -1.53
N PHE A 560 -28.24 2.52 -1.35
CA PHE A 560 -29.68 2.32 -1.26
C PHE A 560 -30.34 2.87 -2.51
N GLU A 561 -30.93 1.98 -3.30
CA GLU A 561 -31.81 2.37 -4.38
C GLU A 561 -33.25 2.38 -3.86
N PRO A 562 -34.01 3.47 -4.07
CA PRO A 562 -35.45 3.43 -3.83
C PRO A 562 -36.02 2.34 -4.72
N VAL A 563 -36.85 1.45 -4.16
CA VAL A 563 -37.59 0.49 -4.98
C VAL A 563 -38.49 1.32 -5.87
N ALA A 564 -38.14 1.40 -7.15
CA ALA A 564 -38.88 2.16 -8.12
C ALA A 564 -40.34 1.68 -8.06
N LEU A 565 -41.25 2.60 -7.72
CA LEU A 565 -42.68 2.34 -7.66
C LEU A 565 -43.26 1.84 -9.01
N SER A 566 -42.47 1.86 -10.08
CA SER A 566 -42.87 1.41 -11.42
C SER A 566 -43.31 -0.05 -11.47
N GLU A 567 -42.68 -0.96 -10.71
CA GLU A 567 -43.16 -2.36 -10.66
C GLU A 567 -44.53 -2.51 -9.96
N ARG A 568 -44.91 -1.54 -9.11
CA ARG A 568 -46.18 -1.58 -8.37
C ARG A 568 -47.34 -1.00 -9.18
N ASP A 569 -47.07 -0.04 -10.06
CA ASP A 569 -48.10 0.62 -10.87
C ASP A 569 -48.39 -0.12 -12.19
N ASP A 570 -47.41 -0.77 -12.81
CA ASP A 570 -47.64 -1.51 -14.06
C ASP A 570 -48.52 -2.75 -13.87
N ASN A 571 -48.40 -3.43 -12.72
CA ASN A 571 -49.30 -4.52 -12.37
C ASN A 571 -50.72 -4.03 -12.02
N ASN A 572 -50.87 -2.84 -11.42
CA ASN A 572 -52.19 -2.31 -11.05
C ASN A 572 -52.95 -1.73 -12.25
N ASN A 573 -52.25 -1.09 -13.20
CA ASN A 573 -52.86 -0.55 -14.42
C ASN A 573 -53.33 -1.65 -15.39
N ASN A 574 -52.63 -2.80 -15.47
CA ASN A 574 -53.10 -3.91 -16.28
C ASN A 574 -54.37 -4.58 -15.73
N THR A 575 -54.56 -4.62 -14.40
CA THR A 575 -55.82 -5.11 -13.81
C THR A 575 -57.01 -4.18 -13.99
N ASN A 576 -56.79 -2.86 -14.11
CA ASN A 576 -57.89 -1.91 -14.34
C ASN A 576 -58.29 -1.82 -15.81
N ASN A 577 -57.36 -1.98 -16.75
CA ASN A 577 -57.70 -2.05 -18.18
C ASN A 577 -58.45 -3.33 -18.57
N ASN A 578 -58.29 -4.44 -17.82
CA ASN A 578 -59.06 -5.66 -18.06
C ASN A 578 -60.45 -5.68 -17.41
N LYS A 579 -60.85 -4.64 -16.64
CA LYS A 579 -62.21 -4.50 -16.10
C LYS A 579 -63.12 -3.59 -16.92
N ASN A 580 -62.57 -2.88 -17.91
CA ASN A 580 -63.29 -1.97 -18.79
C ASN A 580 -63.42 -2.47 -20.25
N ASN A 581 -63.20 -3.77 -20.49
CA ASN A 581 -63.51 -4.45 -21.76
C ASN A 581 -64.53 -5.55 -21.55
#